data_AF-A0A126P706-F1
#
_entry.id   AF-A0A126P706-F1
#
_cell.length_a   1.000
_cell.length_b   1.000
_cell.length_c   1.000
_cell.angle_alpha   90.00
_cell.angle_beta   90.00
_cell.angle_gamma   90.00
#
_symmetry.space_group_name_H-M   'P 1'
#
loop_
_entity.id
_entity.type
_entity.pdbx_description
1 polymer ?
#
loop_
_entity_poly.entity_id
_entity_poly.type
_entity_poly.pdbx_seq_one_letter_code
_entity_poly.pdbx_strand_id
1 'polypeptide(L)'
;MPHSLKLTLPLAALLLAAGAPARAQIANVPDSLRRAGELVGSRPSARRPAGARARPAAAATATDPSRASAADLPGLYERFIETCQEQRRSWSENDWDAAANALARLNQRYDQVRTSLPLQDRLNIRSAQAEFHTLQGARRVKNSLAN
;
A
#
# COMPACT_ATOMS: atom_id res chain seq x y z
N MET A 1 -17.12 -9.26 -50.65
CA MET A 1 -18.19 -9.03 -49.67
C MET A 1 -17.78 -9.66 -48.35
N PRO A 2 -17.93 -8.93 -47.23
CA PRO A 2 -17.29 -9.24 -45.95
C PRO A 2 -18.15 -10.19 -45.10
N HIS A 3 -17.70 -10.44 -43.86
CA HIS A 3 -18.41 -11.06 -42.72
C HIS A 3 -17.89 -12.49 -42.43
N SER A 4 -17.42 -12.88 -41.24
CA SER A 4 -17.41 -12.24 -39.92
C SER A 4 -16.33 -12.86 -39.03
N LEU A 5 -15.83 -12.04 -38.09
CA LEU A 5 -15.12 -12.45 -36.88
C LEU A 5 -15.88 -13.54 -36.13
N LYS A 6 -15.18 -14.59 -35.68
CA LYS A 6 -15.58 -15.40 -34.53
C LYS A 6 -14.40 -15.55 -33.57
N LEU A 7 -14.53 -14.82 -32.47
CA LEU A 7 -13.77 -14.93 -31.24
C LEU A 7 -14.08 -16.29 -30.59
N THR A 8 -13.05 -17.08 -30.29
CA THR A 8 -13.12 -18.19 -29.32
C THR A 8 -11.70 -18.45 -28.83
N LEU A 9 -11.45 -18.05 -27.59
CA LEU A 9 -10.29 -18.46 -26.80
C LEU A 9 -10.68 -19.69 -25.99
N PRO A 10 -9.89 -20.78 -26.00
CA PRO A 10 -9.95 -21.78 -24.96
C PRO A 10 -8.83 -21.58 -23.94
N LEU A 11 -9.26 -21.66 -22.68
CA LEU A 11 -8.53 -21.73 -21.43
C LEU A 11 -7.86 -23.11 -21.28
N ALA A 12 -6.55 -23.18 -21.01
CA ALA A 12 -5.85 -24.31 -20.35
C ALA A 12 -4.36 -23.95 -20.20
N ALA A 13 -3.86 -23.65 -19.00
CA ALA A 13 -3.30 -24.60 -18.04
C ALA A 13 -1.96 -25.20 -18.48
N LEU A 14 -0.88 -24.85 -17.77
CA LEU A 14 0.28 -25.73 -17.64
C LEU A 14 0.85 -25.65 -16.23
N LEU A 15 0.62 -26.72 -15.47
CA LEU A 15 1.36 -27.12 -14.28
C LEU A 15 2.83 -27.39 -14.65
N LEU A 16 3.76 -27.05 -13.76
CA LEU A 16 5.02 -27.78 -13.67
C LEU A 16 5.27 -28.24 -12.23
N ALA A 17 5.51 -29.55 -12.13
CA ALA A 17 5.68 -30.32 -10.91
C ALA A 17 7.15 -30.41 -10.46
N ALA A 18 7.36 -30.52 -9.15
CA ALA A 18 8.42 -31.26 -8.46
C ALA A 18 8.10 -31.20 -6.95
N GLY A 19 8.18 -32.23 -6.10
CA GLY A 19 8.89 -33.50 -6.21
C GLY A 19 9.75 -33.72 -4.95
N ALA A 20 9.11 -34.18 -3.87
CA ALA A 20 9.65 -34.93 -2.71
C ALA A 20 10.47 -34.23 -1.58
N PRO A 21 10.48 -34.82 -0.35
CA PRO A 21 10.80 -34.13 0.91
C PRO A 21 12.18 -34.51 1.49
N ALA A 22 12.93 -33.52 1.98
CA ALA A 22 14.12 -33.74 2.80
C ALA A 22 13.81 -33.40 4.27
N ARG A 23 13.66 -34.45 5.06
CA ARG A 23 13.46 -34.43 6.52
C ARG A 23 14.78 -34.06 7.20
N ALA A 24 15.01 -32.77 7.44
CA ALA A 24 16.11 -32.31 8.28
C ALA A 24 15.71 -32.42 9.77
N GLN A 25 16.34 -33.35 10.47
CA GLN A 25 16.27 -33.45 11.94
C GLN A 25 17.06 -32.29 12.55
N ILE A 26 16.37 -31.32 13.16
CA ILE A 26 17.02 -30.32 14.01
C ILE A 26 17.14 -30.94 15.41
N ALA A 27 18.20 -31.71 15.62
CA ALA A 27 18.68 -32.00 16.96
C ALA A 27 19.62 -30.87 17.38
N ASN A 28 19.40 -30.35 18.59
CA ASN A 28 20.19 -29.35 19.31
C ASN A 28 19.82 -27.88 19.07
N VAL A 29 18.71 -27.46 19.69
CA VAL A 29 18.39 -26.05 19.92
C VAL A 29 18.88 -25.68 21.33
N PRO A 30 19.82 -24.73 21.48
CA PRO A 30 20.27 -24.31 22.81
C PRO A 30 19.16 -23.60 23.60
N ASP A 31 19.21 -23.76 24.92
CA ASP A 31 18.25 -23.31 25.94
C ASP A 31 17.87 -21.81 25.85
N SER A 32 18.68 -21.01 25.17
CA SER A 32 18.51 -19.59 24.90
C SER A 32 17.21 -19.24 24.14
N LEU A 33 16.61 -20.17 23.41
CA LEU A 33 15.36 -19.90 22.66
C LEU A 33 14.08 -20.10 23.49
N ARG A 34 14.16 -20.64 24.71
CA ARG A 34 13.00 -20.74 25.62
C ARG A 34 12.74 -19.49 26.46
N ARG A 35 13.69 -18.55 26.51
CA ARG A 35 13.60 -17.32 27.33
C ARG A 35 13.19 -16.06 26.57
N ALA A 36 13.01 -16.13 25.25
CA ALA A 36 12.62 -14.99 24.41
C ALA A 36 11.08 -14.77 24.39
N GLY A 37 10.42 -15.00 25.53
CA GLY A 37 8.97 -14.85 25.74
C GLY A 37 8.58 -13.63 26.56
N GLU A 38 9.52 -12.76 26.93
CA GLU A 38 9.24 -11.51 27.65
C GLU A 38 9.97 -10.35 26.99
N LEU A 39 9.28 -9.66 26.07
CA LEU A 39 9.49 -8.23 25.79
C LEU A 39 8.15 -7.68 25.26
N VAL A 40 7.13 -7.79 26.10
CA VAL A 40 5.91 -6.98 26.01
C VAL A 40 6.22 -5.61 26.61
N GLY A 41 5.84 -4.55 25.88
CA GLY A 41 5.53 -3.26 26.48
C GLY A 41 6.71 -2.41 26.98
N SER A 42 7.36 -1.69 26.07
CA SER A 42 7.65 -0.25 26.23
C SER A 42 8.34 0.25 24.96
N ARG A 43 7.57 0.76 23.99
CA ARG A 43 8.16 1.64 22.97
C ARG A 43 8.50 2.95 23.68
N PRO A 44 9.77 3.34 23.84
CA PRO A 44 10.06 4.70 24.24
C PRO A 44 9.50 5.63 23.16
N SER A 45 8.58 6.51 23.54
CA SER A 45 8.21 7.67 22.73
C SER A 45 9.48 8.47 22.47
N ALA A 46 10.14 8.21 21.35
CA ALA A 46 11.19 9.06 20.85
C ALA A 46 10.55 10.42 20.55
N ARG A 47 10.79 11.36 21.47
CA ARG A 47 10.51 12.79 21.29
C ARG A 47 11.22 13.24 20.03
N ARG A 48 10.48 13.30 18.91
CA ARG A 48 10.94 13.85 17.65
C ARG A 48 11.39 15.29 17.92
N PRO A 49 12.65 15.67 17.70
CA PRO A 49 13.08 17.05 17.86
C PRO A 49 12.24 17.93 16.94
N ALA A 50 11.68 18.99 17.51
CA ALA A 50 10.90 20.00 16.82
C ALA A 50 11.79 20.84 15.89
N GLY A 51 12.24 20.23 14.80
CA GLY A 51 12.67 20.92 13.59
C GLY A 51 11.48 21.05 12.64
N ALA A 52 10.36 21.60 13.13
CA ALA A 52 9.22 21.92 12.31
C ALA A 52 9.60 23.11 11.43
N ARG A 53 10.19 22.83 10.27
CA ARG A 53 10.11 23.78 9.16
C ARG A 53 8.62 23.91 8.88
N ALA A 54 8.03 25.00 9.34
CA ALA A 54 6.63 25.32 9.11
C ALA A 54 6.41 25.33 7.60
N ARG A 55 5.95 24.19 7.07
CA ARG A 55 5.48 24.08 5.71
C ARG A 55 4.20 24.91 5.71
N PRO A 56 4.14 26.02 4.95
CA PRO A 56 2.92 26.81 4.92
C PRO A 56 1.79 25.86 4.55
N ALA A 57 0.76 25.79 5.40
CA ALA A 57 -0.48 25.14 5.09
C ALA A 57 -1.11 25.91 3.93
N ALA A 58 -0.67 25.61 2.71
CA ALA A 58 -1.28 26.12 1.51
C ALA A 58 -2.74 25.70 1.58
N ALA A 59 -3.63 26.70 1.60
CA ALA A 59 -5.06 26.53 1.64
C ALA A 59 -5.48 25.35 0.75
N ALA A 60 -6.13 24.36 1.35
CA ALA A 60 -6.59 23.16 0.67
C ALA A 60 -7.73 23.51 -0.30
N THR A 61 -7.39 24.19 -1.39
CA THR A 61 -8.14 24.00 -2.63
C THR A 61 -8.03 22.51 -2.94
N ALA A 62 -9.16 21.87 -3.24
CA ALA A 62 -9.20 20.49 -3.70
C ALA A 62 -8.40 20.42 -5.01
N THR A 63 -7.09 20.22 -4.90
CA THR A 63 -6.19 20.17 -6.04
C THR A 63 -6.52 18.89 -6.78
N ASP A 64 -7.01 19.02 -8.01
CA ASP A 64 -7.10 17.89 -8.92
C ASP A 64 -5.72 17.21 -8.97
N PRO A 65 -5.61 15.93 -8.57
CA PRO A 65 -4.33 15.23 -8.52
C PRO A 65 -3.62 15.25 -9.88
N SER A 66 -4.35 15.40 -10.98
CA SER A 66 -3.81 15.49 -12.35
C SER A 66 -2.97 16.74 -12.58
N ARG A 67 -3.18 17.80 -11.79
CA ARG A 67 -2.52 19.12 -11.94
C ARG A 67 -1.55 19.47 -10.81
N ALA A 68 -1.47 18.66 -9.76
CA ALA A 68 -0.69 18.93 -8.55
C ALA A 68 0.81 19.08 -8.83
N SER A 69 1.48 20.11 -8.32
CA SER A 69 2.93 20.22 -8.49
C SER A 69 3.68 19.12 -7.72
N ALA A 70 4.99 18.96 -7.98
CA ALA A 70 5.82 18.05 -7.20
C ALA A 70 5.75 18.38 -5.68
N ALA A 71 5.74 19.66 -5.31
CA ALA A 71 5.68 20.09 -3.92
C ALA A 71 4.35 19.70 -3.23
N ASP A 72 3.27 19.59 -3.99
CA ASP A 72 1.93 19.27 -3.47
C ASP A 72 1.73 17.77 -3.22
N LEU A 73 2.40 16.92 -4.01
CA LEU A 73 2.17 15.47 -4.00
C LEU A 73 2.29 14.82 -2.61
N PRO A 74 3.33 15.08 -1.79
CA PRO A 74 3.43 14.45 -0.48
C PRO A 74 2.19 14.69 0.40
N GLY A 75 1.67 15.93 0.41
CA GLY A 75 0.48 16.27 1.19
C GLY A 75 -0.82 15.72 0.59
N LEU A 76 -0.85 15.39 -0.71
CA LEU A 76 -1.99 14.68 -1.32
C LEU A 76 -2.00 13.20 -0.93
N TYR A 77 -0.84 12.54 -0.91
CA TYR A 77 -0.72 11.16 -0.45
C TYR A 77 -1.03 11.02 1.05
N GLU A 78 -0.58 11.98 1.87
CA GLU A 78 -0.90 12.04 3.30
C GLU A 78 -2.41 12.11 3.53
N ARG A 79 -3.10 13.11 2.94
CA ARG A 79 -4.56 13.25 3.06
C ARG A 79 -5.32 12.05 2.51
N PHE A 80 -4.84 11.45 1.42
CA PHE A 80 -5.43 10.23 0.87
C PHE A 80 -5.40 9.08 1.89
N ILE A 81 -4.26 8.86 2.53
CA ILE A 81 -4.11 7.81 3.54
C ILE A 81 -4.91 8.10 4.80
N GLU A 82 -4.90 9.34 5.29
CA GLU A 82 -5.76 9.76 6.41
C GLU A 82 -7.22 9.43 6.14
N THR A 83 -7.72 9.81 4.95
CA THR A 83 -9.09 9.49 4.50
C THR A 83 -9.34 7.99 4.49
N CYS A 84 -8.41 7.19 3.96
CA CYS A 84 -8.53 5.73 3.94
C CYS A 84 -8.56 5.16 5.36
N GLN A 85 -7.68 5.62 6.24
CA GLN A 85 -7.65 5.16 7.63
C GLN A 85 -8.96 5.48 8.35
N GLU A 86 -9.48 6.70 8.21
CA GLU A 86 -10.70 7.13 8.89
C GLU A 86 -11.93 6.35 8.41
N GLN A 87 -12.07 6.17 7.09
CA GLN A 87 -13.32 5.68 6.52
C GLN A 87 -13.34 4.18 6.19
N ARG A 88 -12.19 3.48 6.17
CA ARG A 88 -12.09 2.05 5.78
C ARG A 88 -13.08 1.10 6.45
N ARG A 89 -13.57 1.43 7.65
CA ARG A 89 -14.50 0.59 8.42
C ARG A 89 -15.94 0.70 7.92
N SER A 90 -16.33 1.85 7.35
CA SER A 90 -17.68 2.10 6.82
C SER A 90 -17.77 1.89 5.30
N TRP A 91 -16.64 1.82 4.61
CA TRP A 91 -16.59 1.69 3.15
C TRP A 91 -17.18 0.39 2.60
N SER A 92 -18.07 0.59 1.61
CA SER A 92 -18.55 -0.42 0.67
C SER A 92 -17.44 -0.85 -0.30
N GLU A 93 -17.68 -1.90 -1.09
CA GLU A 93 -16.72 -2.31 -2.14
C GLU A 93 -16.49 -1.21 -3.18
N ASN A 94 -17.56 -0.51 -3.58
CA ASN A 94 -17.46 0.62 -4.49
C ASN A 94 -16.57 1.75 -3.95
N ASP A 95 -16.60 2.00 -2.64
CA ASP A 95 -15.73 3.01 -2.02
C ASP A 95 -14.26 2.58 -2.07
N TRP A 96 -13.98 1.29 -1.87
CA TRP A 96 -12.62 0.75 -2.02
C TRP A 96 -12.11 0.85 -3.46
N ASP A 97 -12.97 0.61 -4.45
CA ASP A 97 -12.63 0.77 -5.86
C ASP A 97 -12.42 2.24 -6.22
N ALA A 98 -13.24 3.14 -5.70
CA ALA A 98 -13.06 4.58 -5.85
C ALA A 98 -11.71 5.04 -5.26
N ALA A 99 -11.34 4.56 -4.08
CA ALA A 99 -10.05 4.85 -3.46
C ALA A 99 -8.87 4.27 -4.27
N ALA A 100 -9.00 3.06 -4.82
CA ALA A 100 -7.98 2.47 -5.70
C ALA A 100 -7.79 3.30 -6.98
N ASN A 101 -8.89 3.78 -7.57
CA ASN A 101 -8.85 4.69 -8.72
C ASN A 101 -8.21 6.04 -8.38
N ALA A 102 -8.47 6.59 -7.19
CA ALA A 102 -7.82 7.80 -6.72
C ALA A 102 -6.31 7.62 -6.57
N LEU A 103 -5.88 6.50 -5.97
CA LEU A 103 -4.45 6.15 -5.88
C LEU A 103 -3.81 6.01 -7.27
N ALA A 104 -4.49 5.39 -8.23
CA ALA A 104 -3.99 5.26 -9.60
C ALA A 104 -3.71 6.63 -10.25
N ARG A 105 -4.61 7.61 -10.07
CA ARG A 105 -4.41 8.98 -10.56
C ARG A 105 -3.25 9.69 -9.87
N LEU A 106 -3.11 9.52 -8.55
CA LEU A 106 -1.96 10.04 -7.80
C LEU A 106 -0.64 9.42 -8.27
N ASN A 107 -0.63 8.13 -8.56
CA ASN A 107 0.55 7.42 -9.09
C ASN A 107 0.92 7.91 -10.48
N GLN A 108 -0.07 8.10 -11.36
CA GLN A 108 0.15 8.66 -12.69
C GLN A 108 0.80 10.06 -12.60
N ARG A 109 0.30 10.92 -11.69
CA ARG A 109 0.92 12.23 -11.49
C ARG A 109 2.33 12.11 -10.91
N TYR A 110 2.54 11.22 -9.94
CA TYR A 110 3.84 10.97 -9.35
C TYR A 110 4.88 10.62 -10.43
N ASP A 111 4.55 9.71 -11.36
CA ASP A 111 5.48 9.31 -12.41
C ASP A 111 5.90 10.48 -13.32
N GLN A 112 5.03 11.46 -13.53
CA GLN A 112 5.34 12.66 -14.32
C GLN A 112 6.31 13.62 -13.63
N VAL A 113 6.30 13.69 -12.29
CA VAL A 113 7.02 14.75 -11.54
C VAL A 113 8.07 14.21 -10.55
N ARG A 114 8.24 12.88 -10.44
CA ARG A 114 9.10 12.23 -9.44
C ARG A 114 10.57 12.66 -9.49
N THR A 115 11.09 13.09 -10.63
CA THR A 115 12.47 13.56 -10.77
C THR A 115 12.72 14.88 -10.05
N SER A 116 11.67 15.66 -9.84
CA SER A 116 11.70 16.94 -9.12
C SER A 116 11.46 16.78 -7.61
N LEU A 117 11.21 15.56 -7.13
CA LEU A 117 10.98 15.28 -5.71
C LEU A 117 12.29 14.97 -4.98
N PRO A 118 12.52 15.53 -3.77
CA PRO A 118 13.62 15.09 -2.92
C PRO A 118 13.43 13.61 -2.54
N LEU A 119 14.54 12.92 -2.23
CA LEU A 119 14.51 11.49 -1.88
C LEU A 119 13.53 11.18 -0.74
N GLN A 120 13.52 12.00 0.30
CA GLN A 120 12.63 11.80 1.45
C GLN A 120 11.15 11.80 1.05
N ASP A 121 10.73 12.74 0.19
CA ASP A 121 9.34 12.82 -0.27
C ASP A 121 8.96 11.61 -1.13
N ARG A 122 9.89 11.12 -1.96
CA ARG A 122 9.69 9.87 -2.71
C ARG A 122 9.49 8.68 -1.79
N LEU A 123 10.27 8.58 -0.70
CA LEU A 123 10.11 7.52 0.30
C LEU A 123 8.78 7.62 1.03
N ASN A 124 8.36 8.82 1.43
CA ASN A 124 7.08 9.05 2.09
C ASN A 124 5.91 8.61 1.19
N ILE A 125 5.95 8.95 -0.10
CA ILE A 125 4.95 8.52 -1.09
C ILE A 125 4.93 6.99 -1.24
N ARG A 126 6.09 6.33 -1.29
CA ARG A 126 6.17 4.86 -1.33
C ARG A 126 5.56 4.21 -0.09
N SER A 127 5.80 4.77 1.09
CA SER A 127 5.18 4.30 2.32
C SER A 127 3.66 4.44 2.28
N ALA A 128 3.14 5.57 1.80
CA ALA A 128 1.69 5.77 1.62
C ALA A 128 1.09 4.73 0.66
N GLN A 129 1.73 4.47 -0.49
CA GLN A 129 1.29 3.44 -1.43
C GLN A 129 1.20 2.05 -0.77
N ALA A 130 2.26 1.66 -0.04
CA ALA A 130 2.31 0.38 0.65
C ALA A 130 1.24 0.27 1.74
N GLU A 131 0.97 1.37 2.44
CA GLU A 131 -0.06 1.42 3.47
C GLU A 131 -1.45 1.18 2.88
N PHE A 132 -1.83 1.85 1.79
CA PHE A 132 -3.11 1.60 1.14
C PHE A 132 -3.27 0.14 0.71
N HIS A 133 -2.24 -0.44 0.08
CA HIS A 133 -2.29 -1.86 -0.32
C HIS A 133 -2.43 -2.80 0.88
N THR A 134 -1.83 -2.46 2.02
CA THR A 134 -2.01 -3.21 3.27
C THR A 134 -3.45 -3.13 3.77
N LEU A 135 -4.05 -1.93 3.77
CA LEU A 135 -5.45 -1.74 4.17
C LEU A 135 -6.42 -2.50 3.25
N GLN A 136 -6.21 -2.41 1.93
CA GLN A 136 -7.02 -3.10 0.94
C GLN A 136 -6.86 -4.63 1.05
N GLY A 137 -5.63 -5.11 1.26
CA GLY A 137 -5.35 -6.53 1.50
C GLY A 137 -6.07 -7.07 2.72
N ALA A 138 -6.00 -6.36 3.85
CA ALA A 138 -6.71 -6.73 5.07
C ALA A 138 -8.24 -6.79 4.86
N ARG A 139 -8.80 -5.85 4.08
CA ARG A 139 -10.24 -5.88 3.70
C ARG A 139 -10.58 -7.12 2.88
N ARG A 140 -9.78 -7.45 1.86
CA ARG A 140 -10.01 -8.63 1.01
C ARG A 140 -9.98 -9.93 1.83
N VAL A 141 -9.01 -10.08 2.72
CA VAL A 141 -8.96 -11.23 3.64
C VAL A 141 -10.20 -11.30 4.51
N LYS A 142 -10.63 -10.18 5.11
CA LYS A 142 -11.86 -10.14 5.91
C LYS A 142 -13.09 -10.57 5.10
N ASN A 143 -13.24 -10.09 3.86
CA ASN A 143 -14.36 -10.47 2.99
C ASN A 143 -14.31 -11.97 2.64
N SER A 144 -13.12 -12.51 2.36
CA SER A 144 -12.97 -13.94 2.03
C SER A 144 -13.31 -14.89 3.19
N LEU A 145 -13.20 -14.42 4.44
CA LEU A 145 -13.54 -15.20 5.63
C LEU A 145 -15.02 -15.09 6.02
N ALA A 146 -15.73 -14.10 5.49
CA ALA A 146 -17.14 -13.84 5.78
C ALA A 146 -18.09 -14.50 4.76
N ASN A 147 -17.54 -15.03 3.66
CA ASN A 147 -18.23 -15.82 2.65
C ASN A 147 -17.99 -17.31 2.89
#